data_AF-A0A943E065-F1
#
_entry.id   AF-A0A943E065-F1
#
_cell.length_a   1.000
_cell.length_b   1.000
_cell.length_c   1.000
_cell.angle_alpha   90.00
_cell.angle_beta   90.00
_cell.angle_gamma   90.00
#
_symmetry.space_group_name_H-M   'P 1'
#
loop_
_entity.id
_entity.type
_entity.pdbx_description
1 polymer ?
#
loop_
_entity_poly.entity_id
_entity_poly.type
_entity_poly.pdbx_seq_one_letter_code
_entity_poly.pdbx_strand_id
1 'polypeptide(L)'
;MDIKTIYSRFSCWAAIQPDAPAVREDGRSATYRDLGYRLPDGNIAFLRRKDRQIMILGKRVEPEEVENVLNESPCVERGVVRAFNDEQGLPYLTAYFVPSRKNCQLSRIRQFLRSRLADFMVPEFFVRMDEIPLTARGKVNERALPVVMKEGRL
;
A
#
# COMPACT_ATOMS: atom_id res chain seq x y z
N MET A 1 -4.14 10.37 22.12
CA MET A 1 -3.98 9.35 21.07
C MET A 1 -3.38 10.04 19.85
N ASP A 2 -2.26 9.54 19.33
CA ASP A 2 -1.52 10.17 18.23
C ASP A 2 -2.23 9.91 16.89
N ILE A 3 -2.71 10.97 16.21
CA ILE A 3 -3.57 10.91 15.00
C ILE A 3 -2.75 10.56 13.72
N LYS A 4 -1.51 10.09 13.90
CA LYS A 4 -0.55 9.90 12.81
C LYS A 4 -0.74 8.61 12.02
N THR A 5 -1.45 7.63 12.56
CA THR A 5 -1.62 6.34 11.89
C THR A 5 -3.02 6.21 11.28
N ILE A 6 -3.12 5.45 10.19
CA ILE A 6 -4.40 5.07 9.58
C ILE A 6 -5.33 4.40 10.61
N TYR A 7 -4.76 3.70 11.60
CA TYR A 7 -5.48 3.09 12.72
C TYR A 7 -6.17 4.12 13.61
N SER A 8 -5.47 5.20 14.00
CA SER A 8 -6.06 6.23 14.85
C SER A 8 -7.15 7.02 14.12
N ARG A 9 -6.95 7.31 12.83
CA ARG A 9 -7.94 8.00 11.99
C ARG A 9 -9.18 7.15 11.76
N PHE A 10 -9.00 5.87 11.43
CA PHE A 10 -10.11 4.93 11.22
C PHE A 10 -10.87 4.67 12.52
N SER A 11 -10.18 4.52 13.65
CA SER A 11 -10.80 4.37 14.97
C SER A 11 -11.67 5.58 15.33
N CYS A 12 -11.17 6.80 15.11
CA CYS A 12 -11.93 8.02 15.33
C CYS A 12 -13.17 8.08 14.42
N TRP A 13 -13.00 7.75 13.14
CA TRP A 13 -14.11 7.71 12.18
C TRP A 13 -15.18 6.66 12.53
N ALA A 14 -14.78 5.44 12.88
CA ALA A 14 -15.70 4.36 13.25
C ALA A 14 -16.43 4.65 14.56
N ALA A 15 -15.81 5.38 15.49
CA ALA A 15 -16.48 5.88 16.69
C ALA A 15 -17.52 6.98 16.38
N ILE A 16 -17.29 7.79 15.35
CA ILE A 16 -18.24 8.81 14.88
C ILE A 16 -19.39 8.18 14.08
N GLN A 17 -19.14 7.05 13.38
CA GLN A 17 -20.12 6.37 12.54
C GLN A 17 -20.25 4.87 12.87
N PRO A 18 -20.73 4.52 14.09
CA PRO A 18 -20.79 3.13 14.55
C PRO A 18 -21.76 2.27 13.72
N ASP A 19 -22.75 2.89 13.11
CA ASP A 19 -23.80 2.20 12.33
C ASP A 19 -23.46 2.10 10.83
N ALA A 20 -22.25 2.54 10.43
CA ALA A 20 -21.82 2.40 9.05
C ALA A 20 -21.69 0.91 8.67
N PRO A 21 -22.09 0.54 7.43
CA PRO A 21 -22.06 -0.85 6.98
C PRO A 21 -20.62 -1.32 6.78
N ALA A 22 -20.27 -2.39 7.49
CA ALA A 22 -19.09 -3.21 7.29
C ALA A 22 -19.49 -4.47 6.50
N VAL A 23 -18.79 -4.72 5.40
CA VAL A 23 -19.04 -5.91 4.58
C VAL A 23 -18.19 -7.05 5.14
N ARG A 24 -18.84 -8.12 5.58
CA ARG A 24 -18.21 -9.35 6.05
C ARG A 24 -17.79 -10.22 4.86
N GLU A 25 -16.87 -11.13 5.11
CA GLU A 25 -16.32 -12.04 4.11
C GLU A 25 -17.37 -12.99 3.51
N ASP A 26 -18.44 -13.30 4.25
CA ASP A 26 -19.60 -14.08 3.81
C ASP A 26 -20.61 -13.28 2.96
N GLY A 27 -20.27 -12.04 2.57
CA GLY A 27 -21.11 -11.15 1.79
C GLY A 27 -22.25 -10.50 2.58
N ARG A 28 -22.38 -10.79 3.88
CA ARG A 28 -23.38 -10.14 4.74
C ARG A 28 -22.86 -8.78 5.20
N SER A 29 -23.76 -7.79 5.24
CA SER A 29 -23.49 -6.52 5.89
C SER A 29 -23.72 -6.65 7.39
N ALA A 30 -22.79 -6.15 8.19
CA ALA A 30 -22.97 -5.88 9.62
C ALA A 30 -22.63 -4.40 9.88
N THR A 31 -22.98 -3.85 11.03
CA THR A 31 -22.49 -2.51 11.41
C THR A 31 -21.17 -2.62 12.16
N TYR A 32 -20.37 -1.56 12.20
CA TYR A 32 -19.14 -1.53 13.03
C TYR A 32 -19.45 -1.67 14.54
N ARG A 33 -20.67 -1.30 14.96
CA ARG A 33 -21.22 -1.58 16.28
C ARG A 33 -21.36 -3.09 16.52
N ASP A 34 -21.90 -3.83 15.55
CA ASP A 34 -22.11 -5.28 15.65
C ASP A 34 -20.80 -6.08 15.63
N LEU A 35 -19.74 -5.54 15.03
CA LEU A 35 -18.44 -6.20 14.90
C LEU A 35 -17.56 -6.09 16.14
N GLY A 36 -17.93 -5.28 17.15
CA GLY A 36 -17.12 -5.06 18.33
C GLY A 36 -15.82 -4.33 17.98
N TYR A 37 -15.79 -3.01 18.13
CA TYR A 37 -14.67 -2.14 17.74
C TYR A 37 -13.37 -2.34 18.56
N ARG A 38 -13.23 -3.41 19.35
CA ARG A 38 -12.01 -3.81 20.09
C ARG A 38 -11.97 -5.33 20.31
N LEU A 39 -10.85 -5.95 19.97
CA LEU A 39 -10.41 -7.24 20.46
C LEU A 39 -10.15 -7.15 21.98
N PRO A 40 -10.25 -8.27 22.73
CA PRO A 40 -10.05 -8.29 24.19
C PRO A 40 -8.68 -7.80 24.67
N ASP A 41 -7.70 -7.76 23.79
CA ASP A 41 -6.33 -7.26 24.03
C ASP A 41 -6.17 -5.76 23.71
N GLY A 42 -7.23 -5.08 23.28
CA GLY A 42 -7.23 -3.66 22.92
C GLY A 42 -6.92 -3.37 21.45
N ASN A 43 -6.68 -4.38 20.61
CA ASN A 43 -6.48 -4.23 19.17
C ASN A 43 -7.82 -4.11 18.42
N ILE A 44 -7.86 -3.63 17.17
CA ILE A 44 -9.10 -3.57 16.37
C ILE A 44 -9.09 -4.70 15.33
N ALA A 45 -10.18 -5.48 15.25
CA ALA A 45 -10.37 -6.48 14.21
C ALA A 45 -10.65 -5.78 12.86
N PHE A 46 -9.61 -5.64 12.03
CA PHE A 46 -9.79 -5.19 10.66
C PHE A 46 -10.15 -6.39 9.79
N LEU A 47 -11.38 -6.41 9.28
CA LEU A 47 -11.72 -7.24 8.12
C LEU A 47 -10.94 -6.70 6.93
N ARG A 48 -9.81 -7.34 6.63
CA ARG A 48 -9.18 -7.25 5.33
C ARG A 48 -8.88 -8.64 4.84
N ARG A 49 -9.27 -8.90 3.58
CA ARG A 49 -8.35 -9.39 2.55
C ARG A 49 -9.02 -9.45 1.17
N LYS A 50 -8.45 -8.71 0.22
CA LYS A 50 -8.41 -9.13 -1.19
C LYS A 50 -6.91 -9.18 -1.50
N ASP A 51 -6.37 -10.39 -1.51
CA ASP A 51 -4.95 -10.70 -1.35
C ASP A 51 -4.07 -10.08 -2.42
N ARG A 52 -3.38 -8.99 -2.06
CA ARG A 52 -2.27 -8.41 -2.85
C ARG A 52 -0.90 -8.79 -2.29
N GLN A 53 -0.87 -9.65 -1.27
CA GLN A 53 0.38 -10.13 -0.71
C GLN A 53 1.09 -11.04 -1.70
N ILE A 54 2.41 -10.93 -1.72
CA ILE A 54 3.29 -11.72 -2.56
C ILE A 54 4.40 -12.33 -1.72
N MET A 55 5.07 -13.34 -2.28
CA MET A 55 6.23 -13.99 -1.66
C MET A 55 7.49 -13.61 -2.43
N ILE A 56 8.31 -12.73 -1.86
CA ILE A 56 9.61 -12.36 -2.43
C ILE A 56 10.69 -13.06 -1.61
N LEU A 57 11.52 -13.87 -2.25
CA LEU A 57 12.61 -14.62 -1.60
C LEU A 57 12.13 -15.43 -0.37
N GLY A 58 10.97 -16.09 -0.49
CA GLY A 58 10.38 -16.88 0.59
C GLY A 58 9.80 -16.07 1.75
N LYS A 59 9.73 -14.74 1.62
CA LYS A 59 9.19 -13.83 2.63
C LYS A 59 7.93 -13.14 2.13
N ARG A 60 6.97 -13.02 3.02
CA ARG A 60 5.70 -12.33 2.76
C ARG A 60 5.93 -10.83 2.68
N VAL A 61 5.43 -10.21 1.61
CA VAL A 61 5.46 -8.77 1.41
C VAL A 61 4.06 -8.26 1.14
N GLU A 62 3.68 -7.17 1.81
CA GLU A 62 2.46 -6.43 1.52
C GLU A 62 2.83 -5.18 0.70
N PRO A 63 2.50 -5.11 -0.61
CA PRO A 63 2.88 -3.95 -1.42
C PRO A 63 2.39 -2.61 -0.85
N GLU A 64 1.27 -2.64 -0.13
CA GLU A 64 0.72 -1.45 0.54
C GLU A 64 1.56 -0.98 1.73
N GLU A 65 2.25 -1.88 2.42
CA GLU A 65 3.21 -1.50 3.47
C GLU A 65 4.36 -0.70 2.85
N VAL A 66 4.90 -1.18 1.73
CA VAL A 66 5.93 -0.49 0.97
C VAL A 66 5.40 0.83 0.40
N GLU A 67 4.16 0.87 -0.08
CA GLU A 67 3.48 2.08 -0.55
C GLU A 67 3.34 3.13 0.54
N ASN A 68 2.95 2.73 1.75
CA ASN A 68 2.82 3.64 2.89
C ASN A 68 4.18 4.29 3.22
N VAL A 69 5.24 3.47 3.32
CA VAL A 69 6.59 3.98 3.57
C VAL A 69 7.08 4.87 2.43
N LEU A 70 6.78 4.53 1.17
CA LEU A 70 7.12 5.38 0.02
C LEU A 70 6.48 6.77 0.13
N ASN A 71 5.21 6.85 0.53
CA ASN A 71 4.47 8.10 0.69
C ASN A 71 4.90 8.94 1.90
N GLU A 72 5.65 8.37 2.85
CA GLU A 72 6.27 9.13 3.94
C GLU A 72 7.57 9.84 3.49
N SER A 73 8.11 9.48 2.32
CA SER A 73 9.34 10.08 1.82
C SER A 73 9.14 11.56 1.52
N PRO A 74 10.00 12.47 2.03
CA PRO A 74 9.95 13.90 1.69
C PRO A 74 10.18 14.19 0.20
N CYS A 75 10.59 13.19 -0.57
CA CYS A 75 10.80 13.29 -2.01
C CYS A 75 9.59 12.85 -2.84
N VAL A 76 8.55 12.30 -2.22
CA VAL A 76 7.38 11.71 -2.89
C VAL A 76 6.14 12.48 -2.47
N GLU A 77 5.46 13.10 -3.43
CA GLU A 77 4.14 13.70 -3.20
C GLU A 77 3.05 12.63 -3.18
N ARG A 78 3.17 11.68 -4.11
CA ARG A 78 2.27 10.54 -4.20
C ARG A 78 2.99 9.33 -4.75
N GLY A 79 2.88 8.20 -4.07
CA GLY A 79 3.47 6.92 -4.42
C GLY A 79 2.43 5.81 -4.51
N VAL A 80 2.63 4.90 -5.46
CA VAL A 80 1.83 3.69 -5.63
C VAL A 80 2.79 2.52 -5.85
N VAL A 81 2.60 1.40 -5.15
CA VAL A 81 3.46 0.22 -5.30
C VAL A 81 2.64 -0.96 -5.80
N ARG A 82 3.09 -1.58 -6.89
CA ARG A 82 2.42 -2.76 -7.46
C ARG A 82 3.40 -3.90 -7.65
N ALA A 83 2.87 -5.10 -7.42
CA ALA A 83 3.55 -6.34 -7.69
C ALA A 83 3.28 -6.78 -9.13
N PHE A 84 4.32 -7.28 -9.77
CA PHE A 84 4.27 -7.93 -11.07
C PHE A 84 5.06 -9.23 -11.00
N ASN A 85 4.88 -10.09 -11.98
CA ASN A 85 5.69 -11.29 -12.15
C ASN A 85 6.55 -11.14 -13.41
N ASP A 86 7.76 -11.67 -13.36
CA ASP A 86 8.60 -11.77 -14.55
C ASP A 86 8.16 -12.95 -15.42
N GLU A 87 8.88 -13.19 -16.51
CA GLU A 87 8.59 -14.29 -17.44
C GLU A 87 8.69 -15.68 -16.79
N GLN A 88 9.40 -15.81 -15.67
CA GLN A 88 9.54 -17.06 -14.91
C GLN A 88 8.52 -17.16 -13.76
N GLY A 89 7.65 -16.16 -13.60
CA GLY A 89 6.66 -16.12 -12.53
C GLY A 89 7.22 -15.62 -11.19
N LEU A 90 8.46 -15.11 -11.16
CA LEU A 90 9.04 -14.55 -9.93
C LEU A 90 8.48 -13.15 -9.67
N PRO A 91 7.98 -12.87 -8.46
CA PRO A 91 7.36 -11.60 -8.18
C PRO A 91 8.42 -10.51 -7.93
N TYR A 92 8.15 -9.32 -8.42
CA TYR A 92 8.92 -8.10 -8.14
C TYR A 92 8.00 -6.92 -7.90
N LEU A 93 8.53 -5.89 -7.24
CA LEU A 93 7.82 -4.66 -6.93
C LEU A 93 8.26 -3.54 -7.86
N THR A 94 7.27 -2.78 -8.34
CA THR A 94 7.45 -1.51 -9.04
C THR A 94 6.78 -0.39 -8.27
N ALA A 95 7.53 0.69 -8.00
CA ALA A 95 7.02 1.91 -7.41
C ALA A 95 6.80 2.99 -8.47
N TYR A 96 5.56 3.47 -8.58
CA TYR A 96 5.20 4.64 -9.36
C TYR A 96 5.15 5.84 -8.41
N PHE A 97 5.80 6.95 -8.75
CA PHE A 97 5.84 8.10 -7.86
C PHE A 97 5.80 9.43 -8.59
N VAL A 98 5.11 10.38 -7.98
CA VAL A 98 5.13 11.80 -8.33
C VAL A 98 6.12 12.48 -7.37
N PRO A 99 7.17 13.15 -7.87
CA PRO A 99 8.17 13.77 -7.02
C PRO A 99 7.63 15.05 -6.37
N SER A 100 7.85 15.25 -5.07
CA SER A 100 7.43 16.50 -4.39
C SER A 100 8.17 17.74 -4.88
N ARG A 101 9.36 17.57 -5.47
CA ARG A 101 10.18 18.64 -6.03
C ARG A 101 10.91 18.14 -7.29
N LYS A 102 11.16 19.05 -8.24
CA LYS A 102 11.82 18.70 -9.52
C LYS A 102 13.19 18.01 -9.37
N ASN A 103 13.91 18.29 -8.28
CA ASN A 103 15.27 17.78 -8.01
C ASN A 103 15.32 16.58 -7.06
N CYS A 104 14.19 15.93 -6.75
CA CYS A 104 14.18 14.71 -5.96
C CYS A 104 14.90 13.58 -6.70
N GLN A 105 16.02 13.12 -6.12
CA GLN A 105 16.83 12.05 -6.69
C GLN A 105 16.31 10.68 -6.24
N LEU A 106 16.31 9.72 -7.16
CA LEU A 106 15.91 8.34 -6.89
C LEU A 106 16.74 7.69 -5.76
N SER A 107 18.03 8.02 -5.67
CA SER A 107 18.94 7.54 -4.61
C SER A 107 18.42 7.87 -3.21
N ARG A 108 17.85 9.07 -3.01
CA ARG A 108 17.28 9.49 -1.73
C ARG A 108 16.02 8.72 -1.37
N ILE A 109 15.16 8.44 -2.35
CA ILE A 109 13.97 7.61 -2.16
C ILE A 109 14.38 6.20 -1.75
N ARG A 110 15.31 5.58 -2.48
CA ARG A 110 15.82 4.23 -2.15
C ARG A 110 16.47 4.18 -0.76
N GLN A 111 17.28 5.18 -0.40
CA GLN A 111 17.89 5.25 0.92
C GLN A 111 16.84 5.38 2.03
N PHE A 112 15.80 6.20 1.81
CA PHE A 112 14.69 6.38 2.74
C PHE A 112 13.89 5.09 2.96
N LEU A 113 13.66 4.31 1.88
CA LEU A 113 12.99 3.02 1.98
C LEU A 113 13.86 2.01 2.74
N ARG A 114 15.15 1.89 2.41
CA ARG A 114 16.09 0.98 3.10
C ARG A 114 16.27 1.28 4.58
N SER A 115 16.09 2.53 5.02
CA SER A 115 16.18 2.86 6.44
C SER A 115 14.95 2.43 7.25
N ARG A 116 13.88 1.95 6.60
CA ARG A 116 12.59 1.59 7.23
C ARG A 116 12.09 0.19 6.87
N LEU A 117 12.53 -0.34 5.73
CA LEU A 117 12.12 -1.62 5.18
C LEU A 117 13.33 -2.55 5.06
N ALA A 118 13.08 -3.85 5.10
CA ALA A 118 14.09 -4.83 4.73
C ALA A 118 14.40 -4.76 3.22
N ASP A 119 15.62 -5.13 2.82
CA ASP A 119 16.09 -4.99 1.44
C ASP A 119 15.18 -5.66 0.40
N PHE A 120 14.63 -6.84 0.71
CA PHE A 120 13.74 -7.59 -0.20
C PHE A 120 12.36 -6.93 -0.42
N MET A 121 12.01 -5.92 0.39
CA MET A 121 10.78 -5.14 0.25
C MET A 121 10.98 -3.87 -0.57
N VAL A 122 12.23 -3.46 -0.79
CA VAL A 122 12.53 -2.26 -1.57
C VAL A 122 12.21 -2.55 -3.05
N PRO A 123 11.39 -1.72 -3.71
CA PRO A 123 11.04 -1.92 -5.11
C PRO A 123 12.27 -2.03 -6.01
N GLU A 124 12.20 -2.93 -6.98
CA GLU A 124 13.27 -3.10 -7.97
C GLU A 124 13.25 -1.95 -8.98
N PHE A 125 12.04 -1.62 -9.44
CA PHE A 125 11.80 -0.57 -10.41
C PHE A 125 11.10 0.64 -9.80
N PHE A 126 11.49 1.81 -10.30
CA PHE A 126 10.89 3.08 -9.92
C PHE A 126 10.54 3.85 -11.20
N VAL A 127 9.25 4.16 -11.35
CA VAL A 127 8.71 4.90 -12.49
C VAL A 127 8.31 6.28 -12.01
N ARG A 128 9.01 7.30 -12.49
CA ARG A 128 8.63 8.70 -12.26
C ARG A 128 7.39 9.01 -13.10
N MET A 129 6.37 9.57 -12.46
CA MET A 129 5.12 9.98 -13.08
C MET A 129 4.95 11.49 -12.91
N ASP A 130 4.24 12.11 -13.86
CA ASP A 130 3.75 13.49 -13.67
C ASP A 130 2.52 13.50 -12.76
N GLU A 131 1.66 12.49 -12.89
CA GLU A 131 0.51 12.26 -12.01
C GLU A 131 0.19 10.76 -11.87
N ILE A 132 -0.49 10.38 -10.79
CA ILE A 132 -1.01 9.01 -10.64
C ILE A 132 -2.40 8.93 -11.28
N PRO A 133 -2.62 8.07 -12.28
CA PRO A 133 -3.91 7.98 -12.96
C PRO A 133 -4.98 7.46 -12.00
N LEU A 134 -6.14 8.12 -12.01
CA LEU A 134 -7.29 7.77 -11.19
C LEU A 134 -8.48 7.34 -12.06
N THR A 135 -9.33 6.51 -11.48
CA THR A 135 -10.66 6.20 -11.99
C THR A 135 -11.60 7.38 -11.73
N ALA A 136 -12.76 7.41 -12.39
CA ALA A 136 -13.81 8.41 -12.12
C ALA A 136 -14.26 8.47 -10.64
N ARG A 137 -13.98 7.41 -9.85
CA ARG A 137 -14.28 7.32 -8.42
C ARG A 137 -13.10 7.73 -7.52
N GLY A 138 -12.03 8.29 -8.08
CA GLY A 138 -10.85 8.76 -7.34
C GLY A 138 -9.89 7.65 -6.87
N LYS A 139 -10.17 6.38 -7.17
CA LYS A 139 -9.23 5.26 -6.88
C LYS A 139 -8.15 5.19 -7.96
N VAL A 140 -6.96 4.68 -7.61
CA VAL A 140 -5.88 4.43 -8.59
C VAL A 140 -6.38 3.56 -9.75
N ASN A 141 -6.15 4.02 -10.98
CA ASN A 141 -6.44 3.27 -12.19
C ASN A 141 -5.23 2.41 -12.57
N GLU A 142 -5.18 1.19 -12.03
CA GLU A 142 -4.04 0.28 -12.19
C GLU A 142 -3.78 -0.13 -13.64
N ARG A 143 -4.82 -0.14 -14.48
CA ARG A 143 -4.70 -0.47 -15.90
C ARG A 143 -4.02 0.63 -16.72
N ALA A 144 -3.96 1.85 -16.18
CA ALA A 144 -3.31 3.00 -16.81
C ALA A 144 -1.87 3.21 -16.30
N LEU A 145 -1.41 2.42 -15.33
CA LEU A 145 -0.01 2.46 -14.91
C LEU A 145 0.86 1.77 -15.98
N PRO A 146 2.02 2.36 -16.36
CA PRO A 146 2.96 1.71 -17.25
C PRO A 146 3.40 0.36 -16.69
N VAL A 147 3.46 -0.70 -17.51
CA VAL A 147 3.99 -1.99 -17.06
C VAL A 147 5.49 -2.04 -17.34
N VAL A 148 6.29 -2.27 -16.29
CA VAL A 148 7.72 -2.51 -16.42
C VAL A 148 7.94 -4.00 -16.58
N MET A 149 8.37 -4.46 -17.76
CA MET A 149 8.68 -5.87 -17.99
C MET A 149 10.10 -6.17 -17.49
N LYS A 150 10.26 -7.33 -16.84
CA LYS A 150 11.55 -7.85 -16.36
C LYS A 150 11.82 -9.21 -16.99
N GLU A 151 13.02 -9.36 -17.56
CA GLU A 151 13.54 -10.66 -17.96
C GLU A 151 13.88 -11.48 -16.70
N GLY A 152 13.42 -12.73 -16.65
CA GLY A 152 13.73 -13.60 -15.52
C GLY A 152 15.22 -13.94 -15.51
N ARG A 153 15.93 -13.55 -14.45
CA ARG A 153 17.31 -13.96 -14.21
C ARG A 153 17.36 -14.87 -13.00
N LEU A 154 17.92 -16.06 -13.22
CA LEU A 154 18.17 -17.11 -12.22
C LEU A 154 19.14 -16.64 -11.13
#